data_AF-A0A8R7UIW0-F1
#
_entry.id   AF-A0A8R7UIW0-F1
#
_cell.length_a   1.000
_cell.length_b   1.000
_cell.length_c   1.000
_cell.angle_alpha   90.00
_cell.angle_beta   90.00
_cell.angle_gamma   90.00
#
_symmetry.space_group_name_H-M   'P 1'
#
loop_
_entity.id
_entity.type
_entity.pdbx_description
1 polymer ?
#
loop_
_entity_poly.entity_id
_entity_poly.type
_entity_poly.pdbx_seq_one_letter_code
_entity_poly.pdbx_strand_id
1 'polypeptide(L)'
;RSTDVSVHLTPDGRADALAAHPRRPGARCFASAHVRRVDFPAAVRLIRDSDPAAGPVAYAQQQDDCLRGEYAAVAGDVDAHVPWASEALGCLPEAVNLWIGNACSVTSFHKDHYDNIYVVLSGEKHFLLLPPTEHHRLHVRDYPAAGYVPVEEGEEVPELKLEMEEPERVVPWSSVDPYPASPEEMAAQVSACPLYFKGPRPIRCTVRAGEMLYLPSMWFHHVSQSPGPNELTIAVNYWYDMQFDIKYAYFNFLRSLEIKDSPLENNDDAFEGELEEKKD
;
A
#
# COMPACT_ATOMS: atom_id res chain seq x y z
N ARG A 1 -31.32 -2.05 10.00
CA ARG A 1 -30.99 -3.28 9.23
C ARG A 1 -29.50 -3.20 8.95
N SER A 2 -28.73 -4.25 9.20
CA SER A 2 -27.30 -4.25 8.87
C SER A 2 -27.15 -4.06 7.37
N THR A 3 -26.26 -3.15 6.95
CA THR A 3 -25.82 -3.06 5.56
C THR A 3 -24.79 -4.16 5.30
N ASP A 4 -24.78 -4.67 4.07
CA ASP A 4 -23.72 -5.56 3.61
C ASP A 4 -22.50 -4.72 3.26
N VAL A 5 -21.32 -5.17 3.67
CA VAL A 5 -20.04 -4.49 3.47
C VAL A 5 -19.07 -5.41 2.73
N SER A 6 -18.15 -4.82 1.98
CA SER A 6 -17.15 -5.54 1.20
C SER A 6 -15.95 -5.90 2.08
N VAL A 7 -15.68 -7.20 2.17
CA VAL A 7 -14.53 -7.77 2.90
C VAL A 7 -13.60 -8.43 1.88
N HIS A 8 -12.33 -8.04 1.94
CA HIS A 8 -11.28 -8.56 1.06
C HIS A 8 -10.57 -9.69 1.79
N LEU A 9 -10.48 -10.85 1.14
CA LEU A 9 -9.88 -12.07 1.65
C LEU A 9 -8.61 -12.38 0.87
N THR A 10 -7.52 -12.65 1.60
CA THR A 10 -6.21 -13.03 1.04
C THR A 10 -5.60 -14.14 1.88
N PRO A 11 -4.76 -15.03 1.31
CA PRO A 11 -4.16 -16.11 2.09
C PRO A 11 -3.24 -15.62 3.23
N ASP A 12 -2.56 -14.48 3.03
CA ASP A 12 -1.44 -14.04 3.86
C ASP A 12 -1.60 -12.59 4.38
N GLY A 13 -2.75 -11.96 4.13
CA GLY A 13 -3.01 -10.58 4.52
C GLY A 13 -2.47 -9.52 3.57
N ARG A 14 -1.90 -9.92 2.43
CA ARG A 14 -1.31 -9.02 1.43
C ARG A 14 -2.22 -8.92 0.21
N ALA A 15 -3.16 -7.99 0.27
CA ALA A 15 -3.95 -7.62 -0.90
C ALA A 15 -3.18 -6.65 -1.81
N ASP A 16 -3.46 -6.71 -3.11
CA ASP A 16 -2.85 -5.85 -4.12
C ASP A 16 -1.32 -5.87 -3.98
N ALA A 17 -0.78 -7.09 -4.06
CA ALA A 17 0.61 -7.38 -3.81
C ALA A 17 1.15 -8.41 -4.82
N LEU A 18 2.48 -8.54 -4.89
CA LEU A 18 3.09 -9.52 -5.77
C LEU A 18 3.03 -10.93 -5.17
N ALA A 19 2.46 -11.86 -5.91
CA ALA A 19 2.41 -13.28 -5.58
C ALA A 19 3.21 -14.12 -6.59
N ALA A 20 3.49 -15.38 -6.23
CA ALA A 20 4.09 -16.34 -7.15
C ALA A 20 3.11 -16.65 -8.29
N HIS A 21 3.60 -16.64 -9.53
CA HIS A 21 2.76 -16.91 -10.69
C HIS A 21 2.31 -18.38 -10.71
N PRO A 22 1.00 -18.69 -10.78
CA PRO A 22 0.48 -20.04 -10.56
C PRO A 22 0.90 -21.05 -11.65
N ARG A 23 1.22 -20.55 -12.86
CA ARG A 23 1.60 -21.38 -14.02
C ARG A 23 3.08 -21.28 -14.45
N ARG A 24 3.87 -20.35 -13.89
CA ARG A 24 5.24 -20.02 -14.37
C ARG A 24 6.20 -19.95 -13.18
N PRO A 25 6.96 -21.02 -12.89
CA PRO A 25 7.91 -21.03 -11.78
C PRO A 25 8.90 -19.87 -11.85
N GLY A 26 9.14 -19.20 -10.72
CA GLY A 26 10.04 -18.05 -10.61
C GLY A 26 9.49 -16.72 -11.14
N ALA A 27 8.37 -16.72 -11.88
CA ALA A 27 7.68 -15.50 -12.27
C ALA A 27 6.75 -15.01 -11.15
N ARG A 28 6.44 -13.72 -11.17
CA ARG A 28 5.46 -13.10 -10.25
C ARG A 28 4.29 -12.51 -11.04
N CYS A 29 3.17 -12.34 -10.35
CA CYS A 29 1.97 -11.65 -10.85
C CYS A 29 1.44 -10.69 -9.77
N PHE A 30 0.69 -9.68 -10.19
CA PHE A 30 -0.06 -8.82 -9.27
C PHE A 30 -1.33 -9.56 -8.83
N ALA A 31 -1.53 -9.75 -7.53
CA ALA A 31 -2.65 -10.48 -6.97
C ALA A 31 -3.60 -9.54 -6.24
N SER A 32 -4.84 -9.46 -6.73
CA SER A 32 -5.96 -8.81 -6.05
C SER A 32 -6.68 -9.77 -5.11
N ALA A 33 -7.30 -9.23 -4.06
CA ALA A 33 -8.01 -10.02 -3.07
C ALA A 33 -9.32 -10.62 -3.60
N HIS A 34 -9.77 -11.72 -2.99
CA HIS A 34 -11.13 -12.19 -3.19
C HIS A 34 -12.09 -11.27 -2.41
N VAL A 35 -13.06 -10.65 -3.08
CA VAL A 35 -14.01 -9.74 -2.42
C VAL A 35 -15.33 -10.46 -2.17
N ARG A 36 -15.81 -10.39 -0.92
CA ARG A 36 -17.12 -10.91 -0.52
C ARG A 36 -17.93 -9.83 0.19
N ARG A 37 -19.22 -9.75 -0.13
CA ARG A 37 -20.18 -8.92 0.60
C ARG A 37 -20.83 -9.74 1.71
N VAL A 38 -20.76 -9.26 2.94
CA VAL A 38 -21.37 -9.90 4.12
C VAL A 38 -22.00 -8.85 5.03
N ASP A 39 -22.90 -9.25 5.91
CA ASP A 39 -23.42 -8.33 6.92
C ASP A 39 -22.29 -7.80 7.84
N PHE A 40 -22.42 -6.57 8.32
CA PHE A 40 -21.39 -5.92 9.12
C PHE A 40 -20.96 -6.71 10.38
N PRO A 41 -21.87 -7.29 11.20
CA PRO A 41 -21.45 -8.15 12.30
C PRO A 41 -20.62 -9.38 11.89
N ALA A 42 -20.93 -10.00 10.75
CA ALA A 42 -20.14 -11.09 10.18
C ALA A 42 -18.77 -10.57 9.70
N ALA A 43 -18.72 -9.43 9.01
CA ALA A 43 -17.47 -8.79 8.59
C ALA A 43 -16.52 -8.56 9.77
N VAL A 44 -17.02 -7.97 10.85
CA VAL A 44 -16.22 -7.69 12.06
C VAL A 44 -15.66 -8.97 12.66
N ARG A 45 -16.45 -10.06 12.74
CA ARG A 45 -15.99 -11.37 13.23
C ARG A 45 -14.91 -11.96 12.33
N LEU A 46 -15.16 -11.97 11.01
CA LEU A 46 -14.19 -12.47 10.02
C LEU A 46 -12.86 -11.73 10.11
N ILE A 47 -12.89 -10.39 10.19
CA ILE A 47 -11.68 -9.56 10.26
C ILE A 47 -10.93 -9.83 11.57
N ARG A 48 -11.62 -9.76 12.71
CA ARG A 48 -11.02 -9.93 14.03
C ARG A 48 -10.37 -11.31 14.18
N ASP A 49 -11.11 -12.35 13.80
CA ASP A 49 -10.74 -13.73 14.07
C ASP A 49 -9.82 -14.34 12.98
N SER A 50 -9.49 -13.58 11.92
CA SER A 50 -8.65 -14.08 10.83
C SER A 50 -7.16 -14.17 11.21
N ASP A 51 -6.52 -15.28 10.83
CA ASP A 51 -5.10 -15.56 11.05
C ASP A 51 -4.57 -16.36 9.86
N PRO A 52 -3.46 -15.95 9.22
CA PRO A 52 -2.89 -16.66 8.06
C PRO A 52 -2.50 -18.13 8.35
N ALA A 53 -2.29 -18.50 9.62
CA ALA A 53 -2.05 -19.89 10.02
C ALA A 53 -3.33 -20.74 10.09
N ALA A 54 -4.50 -20.11 10.19
CA ALA A 54 -5.80 -20.77 10.34
C ALA A 54 -6.70 -20.64 9.09
N GLY A 55 -6.44 -19.68 8.22
CA GLY A 55 -7.23 -19.43 7.02
C GLY A 55 -6.91 -18.09 6.35
N PRO A 56 -7.74 -17.62 5.40
CA PRO A 56 -7.56 -16.33 4.78
C PRO A 56 -7.68 -15.18 5.79
N VAL A 57 -6.83 -14.19 5.62
CA VAL A 57 -6.87 -12.90 6.30
C VAL A 57 -7.93 -12.02 5.68
N ALA A 58 -8.80 -11.46 6.53
CA ALA A 58 -9.89 -10.59 6.13
C ALA A 58 -9.57 -9.12 6.44
N TYR A 59 -9.89 -8.23 5.49
CA TYR A 59 -9.68 -6.79 5.64
C TYR A 59 -10.81 -6.01 4.96
N ALA A 60 -11.45 -5.09 5.67
CA ALA A 60 -12.35 -4.11 5.07
C ALA A 60 -11.52 -2.94 4.53
N GLN A 61 -11.32 -2.93 3.22
CA GLN A 61 -10.40 -2.00 2.54
C GLN A 61 -10.93 -1.53 1.19
N GLN A 62 -12.24 -1.48 1.00
CA GLN A 62 -12.83 -0.92 -0.21
C GLN A 62 -12.50 0.59 -0.29
N GLN A 63 -11.89 1.04 -1.39
CA GLN A 63 -11.38 2.41 -1.57
C GLN A 63 -12.22 3.21 -2.58
N ASP A 64 -13.54 3.03 -2.54
CA ASP A 64 -14.49 3.61 -3.50
C ASP A 64 -15.62 4.32 -2.77
N ASP A 65 -15.23 5.35 -2.01
CA ASP A 65 -16.12 6.15 -1.17
C ASP A 65 -16.98 5.32 -0.20
N CYS A 66 -16.38 4.26 0.33
CA CYS A 66 -17.13 3.21 1.00
C CYS A 66 -17.81 3.69 2.30
N LEU A 67 -17.30 4.75 2.96
CA LEU A 67 -17.92 5.28 4.18
C LEU A 67 -19.34 5.80 3.89
N ARG A 68 -19.49 6.57 2.80
CA ARG A 68 -20.78 7.16 2.39
C ARG A 68 -21.72 6.10 1.78
N GLY A 69 -21.17 5.01 1.24
CA GLY A 69 -21.92 3.87 0.73
C GLY A 69 -22.23 2.81 1.78
N GLU A 70 -21.27 1.92 2.04
CA GLU A 70 -21.43 0.69 2.83
C GLU A 70 -21.60 0.95 4.33
N TYR A 71 -21.03 2.05 4.82
CA TYR A 71 -20.99 2.41 6.25
C TYR A 71 -21.81 3.66 6.58
N ALA A 72 -22.83 3.99 5.77
CA ALA A 72 -23.64 5.19 5.94
C ALA A 72 -24.26 5.35 7.35
N ALA A 73 -24.46 4.24 8.08
CA ALA A 73 -24.96 4.24 9.44
C ALA A 73 -24.03 4.93 10.47
N VAL A 74 -22.72 4.97 10.20
CA VAL A 74 -21.70 5.61 11.05
C VAL A 74 -21.04 6.81 10.38
N ALA A 75 -21.45 7.16 9.16
CA ALA A 75 -20.90 8.30 8.44
C ALA A 75 -21.11 9.64 9.17
N GLY A 76 -22.13 9.73 10.03
CA GLY A 76 -22.38 10.91 10.87
C GLY A 76 -21.50 11.02 12.13
N ASP A 77 -20.70 10.00 12.43
CA ASP A 77 -19.81 9.98 13.60
C ASP A 77 -18.43 10.60 13.29
N VAL A 78 -18.17 10.90 12.02
CA VAL A 78 -16.96 11.60 11.55
C VAL A 78 -17.36 12.78 10.66
N ASP A 79 -16.46 13.74 10.50
CA ASP A 79 -16.71 14.85 9.58
C ASP A 79 -16.81 14.35 8.13
N ALA A 80 -17.70 14.94 7.33
CA ALA A 80 -17.82 14.58 5.90
C ALA A 80 -16.59 14.99 5.07
N HIS A 81 -15.83 15.96 5.57
CA HIS A 81 -14.56 16.43 5.03
C HIS A 81 -13.77 17.11 6.14
N VAL A 82 -12.48 17.35 5.93
CA VAL A 82 -11.61 18.03 6.91
C VAL A 82 -11.56 19.52 6.56
N PRO A 83 -12.21 20.44 7.32
CA PRO A 83 -12.48 21.80 6.85
C PRO A 83 -11.24 22.59 6.43
N TRP A 84 -10.18 22.56 7.25
CA TRP A 84 -8.93 23.25 6.94
C TRP A 84 -8.21 22.67 5.72
N ALA A 85 -8.33 21.35 5.49
CA ALA A 85 -7.70 20.70 4.34
C ALA A 85 -8.45 21.06 3.07
N SER A 86 -9.78 21.07 3.10
CA SER A 86 -10.60 21.47 1.97
C SER A 86 -10.39 22.94 1.60
N GLU A 87 -10.25 23.83 2.59
CA GLU A 87 -9.88 25.22 2.36
C GLU A 87 -8.49 25.34 1.71
N ALA A 88 -7.49 24.64 2.23
CA ALA A 88 -6.12 24.69 1.73
C ALA A 88 -5.96 24.09 0.32
N LEU A 89 -6.65 22.98 0.03
CA LEU A 89 -6.59 22.29 -1.26
C LEU A 89 -7.55 22.89 -2.29
N GLY A 90 -8.54 23.67 -1.85
CA GLY A 90 -9.53 24.34 -2.70
C GLY A 90 -10.61 23.41 -3.27
N CYS A 91 -10.75 22.20 -2.71
CA CYS A 91 -11.74 21.20 -3.13
C CYS A 91 -12.26 20.39 -1.94
N LEU A 92 -13.38 19.70 -2.13
CA LEU A 92 -13.88 18.69 -1.19
C LEU A 92 -13.27 17.32 -1.53
N PRO A 93 -13.22 16.37 -0.58
CA PRO A 93 -12.71 15.04 -0.87
C PRO A 93 -13.62 14.33 -1.88
N GLU A 94 -13.02 13.67 -2.87
CA GLU A 94 -13.73 12.83 -3.83
C GLU A 94 -14.25 11.56 -3.15
N ALA A 95 -13.43 10.95 -2.29
CA ALA A 95 -13.76 9.74 -1.54
C ALA A 95 -13.47 9.88 -0.04
N VAL A 96 -14.32 9.25 0.78
CA VAL A 96 -14.07 9.02 2.20
C VAL A 96 -14.19 7.53 2.46
N ASN A 97 -13.11 6.90 2.90
CA ASN A 97 -13.08 5.45 3.08
C ASN A 97 -12.90 5.08 4.55
N LEU A 98 -13.60 4.03 4.96
CA LEU A 98 -13.44 3.39 6.26
C LEU A 98 -12.58 2.13 6.09
N TRP A 99 -11.65 1.94 7.00
CA TRP A 99 -10.75 0.80 7.05
C TRP A 99 -10.93 0.05 8.36
N ILE A 100 -11.13 -1.26 8.29
CA ILE A 100 -11.21 -2.13 9.48
C ILE A 100 -10.38 -3.38 9.21
N GLY A 101 -9.30 -3.56 9.96
CA GLY A 101 -8.37 -4.69 9.81
C GLY A 101 -7.80 -5.17 11.14
N ASN A 102 -6.99 -6.23 11.07
CA ASN A 102 -6.21 -6.74 12.20
C ASN A 102 -4.70 -6.66 11.91
N ALA A 103 -3.86 -7.16 12.81
CA ALA A 103 -2.40 -7.12 12.66
C ALA A 103 -1.86 -7.79 11.39
N CYS A 104 -2.63 -8.71 10.80
CA CYS A 104 -2.21 -9.51 9.66
C CYS A 104 -2.39 -8.80 8.32
N SER A 105 -3.24 -7.77 8.23
CA SER A 105 -3.44 -7.06 6.95
C SER A 105 -2.33 -6.04 6.69
N VAL A 106 -1.71 -6.15 5.52
CA VAL A 106 -0.60 -5.31 5.08
C VAL A 106 -0.86 -4.80 3.66
N THR A 107 -0.65 -3.50 3.45
CA THR A 107 -0.69 -2.88 2.13
C THR A 107 0.73 -2.70 1.60
N SER A 108 1.01 -3.32 0.46
CA SER A 108 2.32 -3.26 -0.19
C SER A 108 2.67 -1.86 -0.70
N PHE A 109 3.92 -1.63 -1.10
CA PHE A 109 4.33 -0.32 -1.61
C PHE A 109 3.55 0.08 -2.86
N HIS A 110 2.87 1.21 -2.78
CA HIS A 110 2.17 1.84 -3.90
C HIS A 110 2.16 3.36 -3.71
N LYS A 111 1.56 4.08 -4.67
CA LYS A 111 1.33 5.52 -4.57
C LYS A 111 -0.04 5.86 -5.15
N ASP A 112 -0.66 6.90 -4.60
CA ASP A 112 -1.93 7.42 -5.07
C ASP A 112 -1.76 8.74 -5.81
N HIS A 113 -2.77 9.11 -6.58
CA HIS A 113 -2.91 10.45 -7.16
C HIS A 113 -3.84 11.33 -6.30
N TYR A 114 -3.85 11.09 -4.99
CA TYR A 114 -4.68 11.81 -4.03
C TYR A 114 -3.81 12.42 -2.94
N ASP A 115 -4.15 13.64 -2.54
CA ASP A 115 -3.73 14.17 -1.25
C ASP A 115 -4.58 13.51 -0.17
N ASN A 116 -3.94 12.69 0.65
CA ASN A 116 -4.63 11.76 1.55
C ASN A 116 -4.52 12.25 3.00
N ILE A 117 -5.66 12.55 3.61
CA ILE A 117 -5.76 12.83 5.04
C ILE A 117 -6.17 11.54 5.75
N TYR A 118 -5.21 10.88 6.41
CA TYR A 118 -5.39 9.57 7.04
C TYR A 118 -5.54 9.70 8.56
N VAL A 119 -6.69 9.31 9.11
CA VAL A 119 -7.02 9.45 10.53
C VAL A 119 -7.19 8.08 11.16
N VAL A 120 -6.47 7.81 12.26
CA VAL A 120 -6.62 6.54 12.99
C VAL A 120 -7.62 6.74 14.14
N LEU A 121 -8.65 5.90 14.19
CA LEU A 121 -9.71 5.94 15.21
C LEU A 121 -9.46 4.93 16.33
N SER A 122 -8.88 3.77 16.00
CA SER A 122 -8.52 2.72 16.96
C SER A 122 -7.27 1.98 16.48
N GLY A 123 -6.39 1.62 17.41
CA GLY A 123 -5.12 0.95 17.11
C GLY A 123 -4.05 1.90 16.60
N GLU A 124 -3.12 1.38 15.80
CA GLU A 124 -2.04 2.13 15.18
C GLU A 124 -1.83 1.70 13.73
N LYS A 125 -1.45 2.65 12.87
CA LYS A 125 -0.98 2.41 11.49
C LYS A 125 0.51 2.74 11.41
N HIS A 126 1.27 1.86 10.77
CA HIS A 126 2.72 2.02 10.59
C HIS A 126 3.04 2.20 9.10
N PHE A 127 3.50 3.39 8.75
CA PHE A 127 3.85 3.76 7.40
C PHE A 127 5.37 3.70 7.19
N LEU A 128 5.79 3.05 6.11
CA LEU A 128 7.07 3.31 5.47
C LEU A 128 6.82 4.24 4.29
N LEU A 129 7.51 5.37 4.25
CA LEU A 129 7.29 6.43 3.27
C LEU A 129 8.57 6.70 2.47
N LEU A 130 8.43 6.78 1.14
CA LEU A 130 9.45 7.31 0.24
C LEU A 130 8.85 8.43 -0.62
N PRO A 131 9.55 9.56 -0.79
CA PRO A 131 9.06 10.64 -1.62
C PRO A 131 9.01 10.22 -3.11
N PRO A 132 8.22 10.91 -3.95
CA PRO A 132 8.08 10.60 -5.36
C PRO A 132 9.41 10.61 -6.14
N THR A 133 10.40 11.37 -5.65
CA THR A 133 11.76 11.46 -6.21
C THR A 133 12.56 10.15 -6.11
N GLU A 134 12.11 9.21 -5.28
CA GLU A 134 12.77 7.92 -5.06
C GLU A 134 12.16 6.79 -5.91
N HIS A 135 11.35 7.13 -6.92
CA HIS A 135 10.61 6.17 -7.75
C HIS A 135 11.43 4.95 -8.22
N HIS A 136 12.65 5.15 -8.69
CA HIS A 136 13.49 4.06 -9.23
C HIS A 136 13.90 3.04 -8.16
N ARG A 137 13.89 3.42 -6.89
CA ARG A 137 14.17 2.51 -5.77
C ARG A 137 13.04 1.53 -5.51
N LEU A 138 11.83 1.79 -6.01
CA LEU A 138 10.68 0.90 -5.83
C LEU A 138 10.66 -0.23 -6.88
N HIS A 139 11.56 -0.18 -7.87
CA HIS A 139 11.68 -1.17 -8.94
C HIS A 139 10.29 -1.51 -9.53
N VAL A 140 9.53 -0.48 -9.90
CA VAL A 140 8.19 -0.67 -10.47
C VAL A 140 8.32 -1.39 -11.81
N ARG A 141 7.58 -2.49 -11.98
CA ARG A 141 7.59 -3.32 -13.19
C ARG A 141 6.15 -3.71 -13.55
N ASP A 142 5.98 -4.10 -14.80
CA ASP A 142 4.74 -4.60 -15.33
C ASP A 142 4.53 -6.07 -14.97
N TYR A 143 3.42 -6.37 -14.28
CA TYR A 143 3.05 -7.72 -13.87
C TYR A 143 1.70 -8.12 -14.46
N PRO A 144 1.55 -9.38 -14.92
CA PRO A 144 0.22 -9.88 -15.30
C PRO A 144 -0.66 -9.92 -14.04
N ALA A 145 -1.94 -9.55 -14.20
CA ALA A 145 -2.90 -9.47 -13.13
C ALA A 145 -3.55 -10.83 -12.85
N ALA A 146 -3.83 -11.08 -11.58
CA ALA A 146 -4.50 -12.25 -11.06
C ALA A 146 -5.41 -11.84 -9.90
N GLY A 147 -6.39 -12.69 -9.59
CA GLY A 147 -7.29 -12.53 -8.44
C GLY A 147 -7.36 -13.80 -7.63
N TYR A 148 -7.43 -13.67 -6.31
CA TYR A 148 -7.78 -14.79 -5.46
C TYR A 148 -9.25 -15.15 -5.65
N VAL A 149 -9.52 -16.45 -5.75
CA VAL A 149 -10.86 -17.02 -5.85
C VAL A 149 -10.98 -18.23 -4.91
N PRO A 150 -12.18 -18.52 -4.39
CA PRO A 150 -12.39 -19.70 -3.56
C PRO A 150 -12.13 -20.99 -4.36
N VAL A 151 -11.57 -22.00 -3.69
CA VAL A 151 -11.46 -23.36 -4.24
C VAL A 151 -12.85 -24.00 -4.33
N GLU A 152 -13.66 -23.83 -3.27
CA GLU A 152 -15.05 -24.26 -3.22
C GLU A 152 -15.96 -23.08 -2.87
N GLU A 153 -17.06 -22.92 -3.62
CA GLU A 153 -18.02 -21.84 -3.37
C GLU A 153 -18.91 -22.13 -2.15
N GLY A 154 -19.26 -21.08 -1.41
CA GLY A 154 -20.26 -21.14 -0.33
C GLY A 154 -19.69 -21.35 1.07
N GLU A 155 -18.38 -21.57 1.22
CA GLU A 155 -17.74 -21.62 2.53
C GLU A 155 -17.65 -20.24 3.19
N GLU A 156 -17.88 -20.18 4.51
CA GLU A 156 -17.74 -18.94 5.28
C GLU A 156 -16.27 -18.49 5.36
N VAL A 157 -15.33 -19.43 5.40
CA VAL A 157 -13.89 -19.17 5.40
C VAL A 157 -13.26 -20.05 4.32
N PRO A 158 -13.22 -19.60 3.05
CA PRO A 158 -12.81 -20.44 1.94
C PRO A 158 -11.30 -20.60 1.86
N GLU A 159 -10.83 -21.77 1.43
CA GLU A 159 -9.49 -21.89 0.87
C GLU A 159 -9.42 -21.09 -0.45
N LEU A 160 -8.33 -20.34 -0.64
CA LEU A 160 -8.15 -19.46 -1.81
C LEU A 160 -7.08 -20.00 -2.76
N LYS A 161 -7.38 -20.00 -4.04
CA LYS A 161 -6.42 -20.19 -5.14
C LYS A 161 -6.27 -18.92 -5.95
N LEU A 162 -5.14 -18.78 -6.63
CA LEU A 162 -4.85 -17.62 -7.47
C LEU A 162 -5.15 -17.95 -8.94
N GLU A 163 -5.98 -17.14 -9.59
CA GLU A 163 -6.33 -17.29 -11.00
C GLU A 163 -5.92 -16.05 -11.80
N MET A 164 -5.32 -16.27 -12.97
CA MET A 164 -4.93 -15.19 -13.88
C MET A 164 -6.17 -14.53 -14.49
N GLU A 165 -6.16 -13.21 -14.63
CA GLU A 165 -7.24 -12.48 -15.31
C GLU A 165 -7.27 -12.81 -16.81
N GLU A 166 -8.48 -12.98 -17.35
CA GLU A 166 -8.73 -13.22 -18.77
C GLU A 166 -9.78 -12.20 -19.28
N PRO A 167 -9.45 -11.32 -20.24
CA PRO A 167 -8.16 -11.22 -20.94
C PRO A 167 -7.01 -10.75 -20.04
N GLU A 168 -5.77 -11.09 -20.40
CA GLU A 168 -4.57 -10.70 -19.64
C GLU A 168 -4.50 -9.17 -19.52
N ARG A 169 -4.56 -8.68 -18.28
CA ARG A 169 -4.30 -7.29 -17.90
C ARG A 169 -2.93 -7.19 -17.26
N VAL A 170 -2.23 -6.10 -17.50
CA VAL A 170 -0.92 -5.81 -16.90
C VAL A 170 -1.05 -4.64 -15.93
N VAL A 171 -0.43 -4.77 -14.76
CA VAL A 171 -0.44 -3.77 -13.69
C VAL A 171 1.00 -3.39 -13.35
N PRO A 172 1.38 -2.11 -13.44
CA PRO A 172 2.67 -1.63 -12.95
C PRO A 172 2.65 -1.60 -11.42
N TRP A 173 3.55 -2.36 -10.78
CA TRP A 173 3.59 -2.48 -9.32
C TRP A 173 5.01 -2.52 -8.76
N SER A 174 5.18 -2.14 -7.49
CA SER A 174 6.47 -2.19 -6.80
C SER A 174 6.97 -3.62 -6.65
N SER A 175 8.23 -3.87 -7.01
CA SER A 175 8.90 -5.17 -6.77
C SER A 175 9.35 -5.37 -5.33
N VAL A 176 9.45 -4.27 -4.58
CA VAL A 176 10.09 -4.24 -3.25
C VAL A 176 9.16 -4.81 -2.18
N ASP A 177 9.65 -5.84 -1.48
CA ASP A 177 9.11 -6.27 -0.19
C ASP A 177 10.05 -5.79 0.94
N PRO A 178 9.64 -4.82 1.78
CA PRO A 178 10.47 -4.34 2.87
C PRO A 178 10.61 -5.33 4.03
N TYR A 179 9.74 -6.33 4.12
CA TYR A 179 9.73 -7.35 5.18
C TYR A 179 9.60 -8.78 4.60
N PRO A 180 10.64 -9.27 3.88
CA PRO A 180 10.71 -10.65 3.42
C PRO A 180 10.64 -11.64 4.59
N ALA A 181 9.99 -12.79 4.38
CA ALA A 181 9.64 -13.71 5.47
C ALA A 181 10.85 -14.53 5.97
N SER A 182 11.90 -14.68 5.16
CA SER A 182 13.08 -15.46 5.49
C SER A 182 14.39 -14.75 5.12
N PRO A 183 15.53 -15.14 5.72
CA PRO A 183 16.84 -14.63 5.31
C PRO A 183 17.18 -14.90 3.84
N GLU A 184 16.69 -16.01 3.28
CA GLU A 184 16.87 -16.35 1.86
C GLU A 184 16.08 -15.39 0.97
N GLU A 185 14.80 -15.13 1.30
CA GLU A 185 13.99 -14.15 0.58
C GLU A 185 14.55 -12.73 0.71
N MET A 186 15.10 -12.39 1.88
CA MET A 186 15.80 -11.12 2.09
C MET A 186 17.00 -11.01 1.16
N ALA A 187 17.84 -12.03 1.06
CA ALA A 187 18.98 -12.04 0.15
C ALA A 187 18.54 -11.91 -1.33
N ALA A 188 17.46 -12.60 -1.71
CA ALA A 188 16.87 -12.49 -3.05
C ALA A 188 16.34 -11.07 -3.33
N GLN A 189 15.66 -10.44 -2.37
CA GLN A 189 15.16 -9.07 -2.47
C GLN A 189 16.28 -8.03 -2.54
N VAL A 190 17.33 -8.18 -1.73
CA VAL A 190 18.53 -7.31 -1.79
C VAL A 190 19.23 -7.41 -3.16
N SER A 191 19.30 -8.62 -3.72
CA SER A 191 19.86 -8.86 -5.05
C SER A 191 19.00 -8.27 -6.17
N ALA A 192 17.67 -8.46 -6.10
CA ALA A 192 16.74 -8.04 -7.13
C ALA A 192 16.39 -6.54 -7.11
N CYS A 193 16.43 -5.91 -5.92
CA CYS A 193 16.06 -4.52 -5.69
C CYS A 193 17.17 -3.71 -4.99
N PRO A 194 18.40 -3.65 -5.55
CA PRO A 194 19.56 -3.10 -4.84
C PRO A 194 19.41 -1.62 -4.49
N LEU A 195 18.74 -0.82 -5.32
CA LEU A 195 18.55 0.62 -5.09
C LEU A 195 17.68 0.89 -3.84
N TYR A 196 16.73 0.00 -3.53
CA TYR A 196 15.96 0.10 -2.30
C TYR A 196 16.85 -0.14 -1.07
N PHE A 197 17.47 -1.33 -1.02
CA PHE A 197 18.16 -1.83 0.18
C PHE A 197 19.50 -1.16 0.45
N LYS A 198 20.19 -0.67 -0.59
CA LYS A 198 21.44 0.10 -0.44
C LYS A 198 21.20 1.61 -0.32
N GLY A 199 19.99 2.08 -0.62
CA GLY A 199 19.64 3.50 -0.55
C GLY A 199 19.31 4.00 0.87
N PRO A 200 18.99 5.29 1.01
CA PRO A 200 18.59 5.89 2.29
C PRO A 200 17.39 5.19 2.92
N ARG A 201 17.37 5.04 4.24
CA ARG A 201 16.24 4.38 4.92
C ARG A 201 14.92 5.11 4.64
N PRO A 202 13.81 4.38 4.38
CA PRO A 202 12.49 5.00 4.29
C PRO A 202 12.14 5.76 5.56
N ILE A 203 11.34 6.82 5.42
CA ILE A 203 10.78 7.52 6.57
C ILE A 203 9.79 6.58 7.25
N ARG A 204 9.88 6.45 8.58
CA ARG A 204 8.97 5.63 9.38
C ARG A 204 8.05 6.53 10.18
N CYS A 205 6.75 6.34 10.05
CA CYS A 205 5.74 7.09 10.77
C CYS A 205 4.72 6.12 11.38
N THR A 206 4.47 6.26 12.68
CA THR A 206 3.36 5.57 13.35
C THR A 206 2.29 6.60 13.64
N VAL A 207 1.07 6.33 13.18
CA VAL A 207 -0.13 7.14 13.44
C VAL A 207 -1.02 6.36 14.40
N ARG A 208 -1.29 6.95 15.56
CA ARG A 208 -2.07 6.34 16.65
C ARG A 208 -3.50 6.84 16.67
N ALA A 209 -4.36 6.16 17.43
CA ALA A 209 -5.72 6.61 17.68
C ALA A 209 -5.79 8.10 18.09
N GLY A 210 -6.58 8.88 17.36
CA GLY A 210 -6.73 10.33 17.51
C GLY A 210 -5.71 11.17 16.73
N GLU A 211 -4.73 10.55 16.09
CA GLU A 211 -3.75 11.23 15.24
C GLU A 211 -4.19 11.21 13.76
N MET A 212 -3.67 12.19 13.01
CA MET A 212 -3.91 12.37 11.60
C MET A 212 -2.58 12.52 10.87
N LEU A 213 -2.44 11.82 9.75
CA LEU A 213 -1.32 11.94 8.82
C LEU A 213 -1.81 12.58 7.53
N TYR A 214 -1.18 13.70 7.15
CA TYR A 214 -1.23 14.15 5.77
C TYR A 214 -0.19 13.36 4.96
N LEU A 215 -0.67 12.50 4.07
CA LEU A 215 0.14 11.74 3.12
C LEU A 215 0.00 12.43 1.75
N PRO A 216 1.03 13.17 1.28
CA PRO A 216 0.91 13.94 0.06
C PRO A 216 0.79 13.04 -1.17
N SER A 217 0.14 13.56 -2.19
CA SER A 217 0.00 12.89 -3.48
C SER A 217 1.34 12.38 -4.04
N MET A 218 1.28 11.22 -4.70
CA MET A 218 2.39 10.48 -5.29
C MET A 218 3.44 9.91 -4.33
N TRP A 219 3.32 10.09 -3.00
CA TRP A 219 4.25 9.46 -2.06
C TRP A 219 4.09 7.95 -2.03
N PHE A 220 5.21 7.24 -2.15
CA PHE A 220 5.21 5.80 -2.02
C PHE A 220 5.06 5.42 -0.56
N HIS A 221 4.10 4.52 -0.29
CA HIS A 221 3.81 4.11 1.06
C HIS A 221 3.51 2.62 1.15
N HIS A 222 4.06 1.98 2.18
CA HIS A 222 3.73 0.64 2.63
C HIS A 222 3.15 0.74 4.03
N VAL A 223 2.05 0.04 4.29
CA VAL A 223 1.26 0.20 5.52
C VAL A 223 1.07 -1.14 6.20
N SER A 224 1.51 -1.23 7.46
CA SER A 224 1.08 -2.27 8.38
C SER A 224 0.30 -1.66 9.54
N GLN A 225 -0.25 -2.48 10.43
CA GLN A 225 -1.08 -2.01 11.52
C GLN A 225 -0.92 -2.84 12.78
N SER A 226 -1.12 -2.20 13.93
CA SER A 226 -1.19 -2.86 15.24
C SER A 226 -2.58 -2.66 15.83
N PRO A 227 -3.20 -3.73 16.34
CA PRO A 227 -4.58 -3.67 16.79
C PRO A 227 -4.74 -2.81 18.03
N GLY A 228 -5.86 -2.11 18.10
CA GLY A 228 -6.30 -1.40 19.30
C GLY A 228 -7.16 -2.28 20.20
N PRO A 229 -8.05 -1.67 21.02
CA PRO A 229 -9.09 -2.39 21.71
C PRO A 229 -9.90 -3.28 20.77
N ASN A 230 -10.31 -4.47 21.24
CA ASN A 230 -11.05 -5.48 20.48
C ASN A 230 -10.27 -6.12 19.32
N GLU A 231 -8.94 -6.05 19.33
CA GLU A 231 -8.06 -6.70 18.33
C GLU A 231 -8.21 -6.13 16.90
N LEU A 232 -8.76 -4.91 16.79
CA LEU A 232 -9.03 -4.24 15.52
C LEU A 232 -8.29 -2.91 15.40
N THR A 233 -7.84 -2.61 14.19
CA THR A 233 -7.41 -1.28 13.78
C THR A 233 -8.52 -0.67 12.93
N ILE A 234 -8.92 0.56 13.27
CA ILE A 234 -9.96 1.30 12.56
C ILE A 234 -9.39 2.65 12.14
N ALA A 235 -9.55 3.00 10.88
CA ALA A 235 -9.14 4.29 10.34
C ALA A 235 -10.15 4.82 9.32
N VAL A 236 -10.17 6.15 9.16
CA VAL A 236 -10.89 6.83 8.09
C VAL A 236 -9.88 7.65 7.31
N ASN A 237 -10.00 7.67 5.99
CA ASN A 237 -9.19 8.54 5.16
C ASN A 237 -10.04 9.37 4.20
N TYR A 238 -9.55 10.57 3.89
CA TYR A 238 -10.18 11.52 2.98
C TYR A 238 -9.24 11.71 1.79
N TRP A 239 -9.72 11.40 0.60
CA TRP A 239 -8.98 11.56 -0.65
C TRP A 239 -9.43 12.81 -1.39
N TYR A 240 -8.50 13.73 -1.57
CA TYR A 240 -8.66 14.92 -2.40
C TYR A 240 -7.87 14.69 -3.68
N ASP A 241 -8.49 14.85 -4.85
CA ASP A 241 -7.78 14.67 -6.13
C ASP A 241 -6.59 15.63 -6.19
N MET A 242 -5.45 15.11 -6.66
CA MET A 242 -4.25 15.91 -6.72
C MET A 242 -4.37 16.98 -7.80
N GLN A 243 -3.65 18.09 -7.62
CA GLN A 243 -3.45 19.02 -8.73
C GLN A 243 -2.42 18.44 -9.71
N PHE A 244 -2.84 18.19 -10.95
CA PHE A 244 -1.97 17.73 -12.04
C PHE A 244 -1.11 18.88 -12.60
N ASP A 245 -0.20 19.36 -11.77
CA ASP A 245 0.66 20.51 -12.03
C ASP A 245 2.09 20.10 -12.48
N ILE A 246 3.03 21.04 -12.36
CA ILE A 246 4.43 20.82 -12.74
C ILE A 246 5.08 19.66 -11.96
N LYS A 247 4.64 19.35 -10.74
CA LYS A 247 5.16 18.24 -9.94
C LYS A 247 4.82 16.90 -10.61
N TYR A 248 3.61 16.77 -11.15
CA TYR A 248 3.19 15.58 -11.88
C TYR A 248 3.97 15.44 -13.21
N ALA A 249 4.20 16.54 -13.93
CA ALA A 249 5.02 16.53 -15.13
C ALA A 249 6.46 16.09 -14.84
N TYR A 250 7.09 16.62 -13.78
CA TYR A 250 8.44 16.22 -13.36
C TYR A 250 8.51 14.78 -12.85
N PHE A 251 7.48 14.30 -12.14
CA PHE A 251 7.41 12.91 -11.74
C PHE A 251 7.38 11.97 -12.94
N ASN A 252 6.60 12.31 -13.99
CA ASN A 252 6.57 11.53 -15.22
C ASN A 252 7.90 11.58 -15.98
N PHE A 253 8.55 12.74 -16.02
CA PHE A 253 9.89 12.86 -16.57
C PHE A 253 10.86 11.96 -15.82
N LEU A 254 10.90 12.03 -14.48
CA LEU A 254 11.74 11.16 -13.64
C LEU A 254 11.48 9.68 -13.96
N ARG A 255 10.22 9.24 -13.95
CA ARG A 255 9.83 7.86 -14.29
C ARG A 255 10.33 7.42 -15.66
N SER A 256 10.41 8.32 -16.64
CA SER A 256 10.90 8.01 -17.98
C SER A 256 12.41 7.86 -18.09
N LEU A 257 13.16 8.23 -17.05
CA LEU A 257 14.63 8.12 -17.06
C LEU A 257 15.07 6.68 -16.80
N GLU A 258 16.00 6.19 -17.61
CA GLU A 258 16.70 4.94 -17.34
C GLU A 258 17.82 5.20 -16.34
N ILE A 259 17.61 4.81 -15.07
CA ILE A 259 18.68 4.78 -14.08
C ILE A 259 19.36 3.41 -14.17
N LYS A 260 20.61 3.39 -14.61
CA LYS A 260 21.44 2.18 -14.57
C LYS A 260 21.66 1.80 -13.11
N ASP A 261 21.47 0.53 -12.79
CA ASP A 261 21.89 -0.10 -11.53
C ASP A 261 23.42 -0.09 -11.44
N SER A 262 24.05 1.08 -11.28
CA SER A 262 25.50 1.14 -11.11
C SER A 262 25.84 0.67 -9.70
N PRO A 263 26.79 -0.26 -9.52
CA PRO A 263 27.46 -0.35 -8.24
C PRO A 263 28.09 1.02 -7.99
N LEU A 264 27.77 1.63 -6.85
CA LEU A 264 28.65 2.62 -6.25
C LEU A 264 29.94 1.87 -5.89
N GLU A 265 30.81 1.67 -6.88
CA GLU A 265 32.24 1.55 -6.62
C GLU A 265 32.68 2.96 -6.24
N ASN A 266 33.05 3.12 -4.97
CA ASN A 266 33.64 4.34 -4.43
C ASN A 266 34.82 4.74 -5.32
N ASN A 267 34.65 5.78 -6.12
CA ASN A 267 35.78 6.60 -6.55
C ASN A 267 35.97 7.67 -5.47
N ASP A 268 36.56 7.26 -4.35
CA ASP A 268 37.10 8.16 -3.33
C ASP A 268 38.44 8.80 -3.77
N ASP A 269 38.88 8.60 -5.02
CA ASP A 269 40.17 9.09 -5.55
C ASP A 269 40.07 10.24 -6.56
N ALA A 270 39.03 11.09 -6.49
CA ALA A 270 38.86 12.21 -7.44
C ALA A 270 38.98 13.63 -6.84
N PHE A 271 39.40 13.78 -5.58
CA PHE A 271 39.59 15.10 -4.96
C PHE A 271 40.81 15.17 -4.03
N GLU A 272 42.00 14.76 -4.50
CA GLU A 272 43.28 15.23 -3.93
C GLU A 272 44.28 15.58 -5.04
N GLY A 273 44.75 16.83 -5.05
CA GLY A 273 45.80 17.39 -5.92
C GLY A 273 45.25 18.10 -7.17
N GLU A 274 45.51 19.37 -7.47
CA GLU A 274 46.58 20.29 -7.09
C GLU A 274 46.02 21.73 -7.11
N LEU A 275 46.11 22.46 -5.99
CA LEU A 275 46.12 23.92 -6.00
C LEU A 275 47.59 24.34 -5.94
N GLU A 276 48.26 24.40 -7.08
CA GLU A 276 49.54 25.11 -7.18
C GLU A 276 49.30 26.62 -7.06
N GLU A 277 49.73 27.18 -5.93
CA GLU A 277 49.95 28.62 -5.79
C GLU A 277 50.98 29.08 -6.83
N LYS A 278 50.53 29.82 -7.84
CA LYS A 278 51.44 30.66 -8.62
C LYS A 278 51.87 31.85 -7.77
N LYS A 279 53.09 31.77 -7.22
CA LYS A 279 53.93 32.95 -7.00
C LYS A 279 54.70 33.22 -8.29
N ASP A 280 54.36 34.33 -8.93
CA ASP A 280 55.28 35.37 -9.42
C ASP A 280 54.46 36.51 -10.06
#